data_AF-A0A1I0NRK7-F1
#
_entry.id   AF-A0A1I0NRK7-F1
#
_cell.length_a   1.000
_cell.length_b   1.000
_cell.length_c   1.000
_cell.angle_alpha   90.00
_cell.angle_beta   90.00
_cell.angle_gamma   90.00
#
_symmetry.space_group_name_H-M   'P 1'
#
loop_
_entity.id
_entity.type
_entity.pdbx_description
1 polymer ?
#
loop_
_entity_poly.entity_id
_entity_poly.type
_entity_poly.pdbx_seq_one_letter_code
_entity_poly.pdbx_strand_id
1 'polypeptide(L)'
;MSAIAIQIPQITGEQDIEVEVKVNGQKKSYNYRVEVFYWADCENPSDDRVDCIRQILSKYDPAWELYQIGMPTDELVPITFRKKRV
;
A
#
# COMPACT_ATOMS: atom_id res chain seq x y z
N MET A 1 15.43 -17.80 -0.14
CA MET A 1 14.50 -16.98 -0.94
C MET A 1 15.31 -15.93 -1.66
N SER A 2 15.23 -15.86 -2.98
CA SER A 2 15.94 -14.85 -3.77
C SER A 2 15.02 -13.66 -4.02
N ALA A 3 15.48 -12.44 -3.74
CA ALA A 3 14.68 -11.22 -3.90
C ALA A 3 15.46 -10.18 -4.70
N ILE A 4 14.75 -9.42 -5.55
CA ILE A 4 15.26 -8.19 -6.18
C ILE A 4 14.69 -7.04 -5.36
N ALA A 5 15.55 -6.19 -4.81
CA ALA A 5 15.14 -4.98 -4.10
C ALA A 5 15.18 -3.80 -5.06
N ILE A 6 14.03 -3.14 -5.24
CA ILE A 6 13.90 -1.93 -6.06
C ILE A 6 13.67 -0.77 -5.10
N GLN A 7 14.55 0.22 -5.13
CA GLN A 7 14.35 1.44 -4.35
C GLN A 7 13.31 2.31 -5.05
N ILE A 8 12.23 2.63 -4.33
CA ILE A 8 11.17 3.51 -4.82
C ILE A 8 11.51 4.94 -4.37
N PRO A 9 11.49 5.93 -5.29
CA PRO A 9 11.74 7.31 -4.93
C PRO A 9 10.68 7.80 -3.92
N GLN A 10 11.14 8.54 -2.91
CA GLN A 10 10.27 9.11 -1.88
C GLN A 10 9.61 10.39 -2.42
N ILE A 11 8.60 10.23 -3.28
CA ILE A 11 7.75 11.34 -3.73
C ILE A 11 6.58 11.51 -2.76
N THR A 12 6.17 12.75 -2.51
CA THR A 12 5.06 13.07 -1.59
C THR A 12 3.72 12.71 -2.22
N GLY A 13 2.81 12.15 -1.42
CA GLY A 13 1.45 11.81 -1.83
C GLY A 13 1.29 10.36 -2.30
N GLU A 14 0.19 10.09 -3.00
CA GLU A 14 -0.11 8.77 -3.56
C GLU A 14 0.86 8.38 -4.67
N GLN A 15 1.21 7.10 -4.72
CA GLN A 15 2.12 6.56 -5.73
C GLN A 15 1.55 5.29 -6.35
N ASP A 16 1.43 5.28 -7.66
CA ASP A 16 1.19 4.06 -8.43
C ASP A 16 2.53 3.51 -8.93
N ILE A 17 2.82 2.24 -8.64
CA ILE A 17 4.09 1.59 -8.95
C ILE A 17 3.81 0.35 -9.81
N GLU A 18 4.35 0.34 -11.02
CA GLU A 18 4.31 -0.81 -11.94
C GLU A 18 5.71 -1.40 -12.13
N VAL A 19 5.85 -2.71 -11.90
CA VAL A 19 7.12 -3.43 -12.07
C VAL A 19 6.92 -4.61 -13.02
N GLU A 20 7.57 -4.59 -14.18
CA GLU A 20 7.67 -5.75 -15.08
C GLU A 20 9.03 -6.44 -14.89
N VAL A 21 9.03 -7.69 -14.44
CA VAL A 21 10.23 -8.53 -14.33
C VAL A 21 10.23 -9.57 -15.45
N LYS A 22 11.32 -9.65 -16.21
CA LYS A 22 11.49 -10.66 -17.27
C LYS A 22 12.68 -11.57 -16.95
N VAL A 23 12.44 -12.87 -16.80
CA VAL A 23 13.48 -13.89 -16.55
C VAL A 23 13.44 -14.91 -17.69
N ASN A 24 14.51 -15.00 -18.48
CA ASN A 24 14.62 -15.92 -19.62
C ASN A 24 13.39 -15.91 -20.56
N GLY A 25 12.87 -14.72 -20.86
CA GLY A 25 11.68 -14.58 -21.70
C GLY A 25 10.35 -14.63 -20.95
N GLN A 26 10.28 -15.19 -19.74
CA GLN A 26 9.07 -15.23 -18.92
C GLN A 26 8.85 -13.89 -18.23
N LYS A 27 7.73 -13.23 -18.54
CA LYS A 27 7.34 -11.95 -17.94
C LYS A 27 6.45 -12.16 -16.71
N LYS A 28 6.67 -11.36 -15.67
CA LYS A 28 5.77 -11.20 -14.54
C LYS A 28 5.62 -9.71 -14.24
N SER A 29 4.39 -9.22 -14.29
CA SER A 29 4.05 -7.83 -13.95
C SER A 29 3.44 -7.76 -12.55
N TYR A 30 3.90 -6.79 -11.76
CA TYR A 30 3.45 -6.50 -10.41
C TYR A 30 2.95 -5.06 -10.38
N ASN A 31 1.80 -4.85 -9.74
CA ASN A 31 1.20 -3.54 -9.58
C ASN A 31 1.05 -3.28 -8.08
N TYR A 32 1.64 -2.19 -7.62
CA TYR A 32 1.56 -1.72 -6.25
C TYR A 32 1.00 -0.31 -6.23
N ARG A 33 0.33 0.02 -5.14
CA ARG A 33 -0.13 1.37 -4.85
C ARG A 33 0.25 1.73 -3.43
N VAL A 34 0.88 2.88 -3.23
CA VAL A 34 1.13 3.47 -1.92
C VAL A 34 0.13 4.59 -1.72
N GLU A 35 -0.74 4.45 -0.74
CA GLU A 35 -1.67 5.49 -0.32
C GLU A 35 -1.26 6.06 1.04
N VAL A 36 -1.52 7.35 1.22
CA VAL A 36 -1.25 8.07 2.45
C VAL A 36 -2.58 8.40 3.09
N PHE A 37 -2.85 7.82 4.26
CA PHE A 37 -4.07 8.05 5.02
C PHE A 37 -3.79 8.99 6.18
N TYR A 38 -4.62 10.02 6.36
CA TYR A 38 -4.54 10.92 7.50
C TYR A 38 -5.44 10.45 8.63
N TRP A 39 -4.96 10.52 9.88
CA TRP A 39 -5.76 10.13 11.04
C TRP A 39 -6.97 11.03 11.26
N ALA A 40 -6.91 12.27 10.78
CA ALA A 40 -8.00 13.23 10.86
C ALA A 40 -9.22 12.82 10.00
N ASP A 41 -9.03 11.95 9.00
CA ASP A 41 -10.10 11.51 8.10
C ASP A 41 -10.91 10.32 8.67
N CYS A 42 -10.52 9.81 9.86
CA CYS A 42 -11.21 8.71 10.53
C CYS A 42 -12.54 9.20 11.14
N GLU A 43 -13.65 8.55 10.81
CA GLU A 43 -15.01 8.91 11.30
C GLU A 43 -15.12 8.86 12.84
N ASN A 44 -14.33 7.99 13.48
CA ASN A 44 -14.18 7.95 14.92
C ASN A 44 -12.73 8.30 15.30
N PRO A 45 -12.45 9.49 15.83
CA PRO A 45 -11.17 9.84 16.44
C PRO A 45 -11.01 9.17 17.83
N SER A 46 -11.42 7.90 17.94
CA SER A 46 -10.99 7.04 19.03
C SER A 46 -9.46 6.99 19.00
N ASP A 47 -8.82 7.03 20.16
CA ASP A 47 -7.36 6.89 20.29
C ASP A 47 -6.82 5.58 19.66
N ASP A 48 -7.70 4.65 19.29
CA ASP A 48 -7.35 3.40 18.62
C ASP A 48 -7.17 3.57 17.10
N ARG A 49 -5.92 3.87 16.70
CA ARG A 49 -5.48 3.90 15.30
C ARG A 49 -5.72 2.56 14.56
N VAL A 50 -5.80 1.43 15.27
CA VAL A 50 -6.06 0.11 14.65
C VAL A 50 -7.49 0.05 14.11
N ASP A 51 -8.46 0.61 14.85
CA ASP A 51 -9.84 0.65 14.39
C ASP A 51 -10.02 1.53 13.16
N CYS A 52 -9.31 2.66 13.08
CA CYS A 52 -9.33 3.45 11.86
C CYS A 52 -8.76 2.68 10.66
N ILE A 53 -7.61 2.00 10.82
CA ILE A 53 -7.04 1.16 9.75
C ILE A 53 -8.05 0.08 9.32
N ARG A 54 -8.72 -0.59 10.26
CA ARG A 54 -9.75 -1.60 9.94
C ARG A 54 -10.89 -1.02 9.11
N GLN A 55 -11.34 0.21 9.42
CA GLN A 55 -12.38 0.89 8.67
C GLN A 55 -11.92 1.27 7.26
N ILE A 56 -10.70 1.79 7.10
CA ILE A 56 -10.11 2.10 5.79
C ILE A 56 -10.05 0.83 4.94
N LEU A 57 -9.50 -0.25 5.49
CA LEU A 57 -9.32 -1.51 4.77
C LEU A 57 -10.63 -2.18 4.39
N SER A 58 -11.71 -2.02 5.18
CA SER A 58 -13.01 -2.63 4.88
C SER A 58 -13.75 -1.94 3.73
N LYS A 59 -13.50 -0.64 3.52
CA LYS A 59 -14.09 0.16 2.44
C LYS A 59 -13.24 0.15 1.15
N TYR A 60 -12.04 -0.43 1.19
CA TYR A 60 -11.07 -0.38 0.09
C TYR A 60 -11.43 -1.31 -1.09
N ASP A 61 -10.87 -1.03 -2.27
CA ASP A 61 -11.15 -1.78 -3.50
C ASP A 61 -10.74 -3.27 -3.36
N PRO A 62 -11.69 -4.22 -3.53
CA PRO A 62 -11.43 -5.65 -3.37
C PRO A 62 -10.49 -6.24 -4.44
N ALA A 63 -10.21 -5.53 -5.54
CA ALA A 63 -9.20 -5.93 -6.53
C ALA A 63 -7.77 -5.80 -5.99
N TRP A 64 -7.58 -5.12 -4.86
CA TRP A 64 -6.31 -4.91 -4.21
C TRP A 64 -6.26 -5.68 -2.88
N GLU A 65 -5.05 -6.02 -2.46
CA GLU A 65 -4.80 -6.66 -1.16
C GLU A 65 -3.74 -5.87 -0.40
N LEU A 66 -3.90 -5.80 0.93
CA LEU A 66 -2.92 -5.21 1.82
C LEU A 66 -1.58 -5.93 1.67
N TYR A 67 -0.54 -5.19 1.29
CA TYR A 67 0.81 -5.72 1.16
C TYR A 67 1.68 -5.35 2.36
N GLN A 68 1.66 -4.07 2.77
CA GLN A 68 2.46 -3.57 3.89
C GLN A 68 1.82 -2.32 4.48
N ILE A 69 1.85 -2.20 5.81
CA ILE A 69 1.60 -0.93 6.52
C ILE A 69 2.98 -0.34 6.82
N GLY A 70 3.23 0.87 6.34
CA GLY A 70 4.48 1.59 6.61
C GLY A 70 4.50 2.22 7.99
N MET A 71 5.56 2.95 8.31
CA MET A 71 5.71 3.57 9.62
C MET A 71 4.71 4.72 9.78
N PRO A 72 3.81 4.66 10.77
CA PRO A 72 2.89 5.76 11.04
C PRO A 72 3.63 6.96 11.65
N THR A 73 3.11 8.16 11.39
CA THR A 73 3.44 9.40 12.09
C THR A 73 2.26 9.83 12.97
N ASP A 74 2.37 10.99 13.60
CA ASP A 74 1.24 11.57 14.35
C ASP A 74 0.12 12.09 13.47
N GLU A 75 0.38 12.27 12.17
CA GLU A 75 -0.58 12.84 11.21
C GLU A 75 -1.13 11.80 10.23
N LEU A 76 -0.28 10.85 9.82
CA LEU A 76 -0.60 9.95 8.71
C LEU A 76 -0.01 8.55 8.86
N VAL A 77 -0.52 7.62 8.06
CA VAL A 77 0.07 6.29 7.85
C VAL A 77 0.12 5.96 6.36
N PRO A 78 1.29 5.59 5.82
CA PRO A 78 1.36 5.06 4.47
C PRO A 78 0.98 3.58 4.46
N ILE A 79 0.12 3.17 3.53
CA ILE A 79 -0.28 1.78 3.31
C ILE A 79 0.01 1.40 1.87
N THR A 80 0.72 0.28 1.69
CA THR A 80 0.99 -0.30 0.38
C THR A 80 0.01 -1.43 0.11
N PHE A 81 -0.65 -1.34 -1.04
CA PHE A 81 -1.49 -2.39 -1.60
C PHE A 81 -0.80 -3.02 -2.80
N ARG A 82 -1.06 -4.30 -3.05
CA ARG A 82 -0.74 -4.95 -4.33
C ARG A 82 -2.01 -5.37 -5.03
N LYS A 83 -2.02 -5.30 -6.36
CA LYS A 83 -3.16 -5.77 -7.15
C LYS A 83 -3.21 -7.28 -7.10
N LYS A 84 -4.39 -7.84 -6.82
CA LYS A 84 -4.60 -9.30 -6.87
C LYS A 84 -4.38 -9.78 -8.30
N ARG A 85 -3.69 -10.91 -8.44
CA ARG A 85 -3.58 -11.62 -9.71
C ARG A 85 -4.78 -12.56 -9.80
N VAL A 86 -5.60 -12.37 -10.84
CA VAL A 86 -6.65 -13.32 -11.23
C VAL A 86 -6.01 -14.53 -11.88
#